data_AF-A0AB40A4Q5-F1
#
_entry.id   AF-A0AB40A4Q5-F1
#
_cell.length_a   1.000
_cell.length_b   1.000
_cell.length_c   1.000
_cell.angle_alpha   90.00
_cell.angle_beta   90.00
_cell.angle_gamma   90.00
#
_symmetry.space_group_name_H-M   'P 1'
#
loop_
_entity.id
_entity.type
_entity.pdbx_description
1 polymer ?
#
loop_
_entity_poly.entity_id
_entity_poly.type
_entity_poly.pdbx_seq_one_letter_code
_entity_poly.pdbx_strand_id
1 'polypeptide(L)'
;MRALQYLLLLLVISIGLVASLPRQRRQIDLTVSAEHDDKDDETELALEAIAGLWSSADSRTKIDGSASLVHRTQGMQSGSEQDFRLGVRVTFNK
;
A
#
# COMPACT_ATOMS: atom_id res chain seq x y z
N MET A 1 -27.93 15.52 39.29
CA MET A 1 -28.22 14.28 38.52
C MET A 1 -28.54 14.55 37.04
N ARG A 2 -29.43 15.50 36.69
CA ARG A 2 -29.80 15.81 35.28
C ARG A 2 -28.62 16.25 34.39
N ALA A 3 -27.72 17.10 34.91
CA ALA A 3 -26.54 17.56 34.17
C ALA A 3 -25.59 16.41 33.78
N LEU A 4 -25.40 15.45 34.68
CA LEU A 4 -24.59 14.25 34.41
C LEU A 4 -25.24 13.38 33.32
N GLN A 5 -26.57 13.25 33.31
CA GLN A 5 -27.29 12.55 32.24
C GLN A 5 -27.11 13.23 30.88
N TYR A 6 -27.17 14.56 30.80
CA TYR A 6 -26.94 15.29 29.54
C TYR A 6 -25.49 15.13 29.05
N LEU A 7 -24.52 15.14 29.97
CA LEU A 7 -23.11 14.94 29.62
C LEU A 7 -22.86 13.53 29.09
N LEU A 8 -23.45 12.51 29.73
CA LEU A 8 -23.37 11.13 29.26
C LEU A 8 -24.07 10.95 27.90
N LEU A 9 -25.19 11.62 27.66
CA LEU A 9 -25.86 11.63 26.35
C LEU A 9 -24.97 12.22 25.25
N LEU A 10 -24.34 13.37 25.51
CA LEU A 10 -23.38 13.99 24.60
C LEU A 10 -22.17 13.08 24.32
N LEU A 11 -21.67 12.39 25.34
CA LEU A 11 -20.59 11.41 25.19
C LEU A 11 -21.00 10.26 24.25
N VAL A 12 -22.18 9.68 24.46
CA VAL A 12 -22.68 8.57 23.62
C VAL A 12 -22.89 9.03 22.17
N ILE A 13 -23.46 10.22 21.97
CA ILE A 13 -23.67 10.79 20.62
C ILE A 13 -22.34 11.05 19.92
N SER A 14 -21.34 11.61 20.62
CA SER A 14 -20.03 11.88 20.05
C SER A 14 -19.27 10.59 19.70
N ILE A 15 -19.34 9.55 20.54
CA ILE A 15 -18.76 8.23 20.23
C ILE A 15 -19.43 7.61 18.99
N GLY A 16 -20.76 7.69 18.89
CA GLY A 16 -21.50 7.19 17.73
C GLY A 16 -21.13 7.91 16.42
N LEU A 17 -20.88 9.22 16.49
CA LEU A 17 -20.47 10.03 15.34
C LEU A 17 -19.04 9.71 14.89
N VAL A 18 -18.12 9.48 15.82
CA VAL A 18 -16.75 9.08 15.49
C VAL A 18 -16.71 7.65 14.92
N ALA A 19 -17.55 6.76 15.44
CA ALA A 19 -17.64 5.38 14.97
C ALA A 19 -18.27 5.24 13.57
N SER A 20 -19.06 6.23 13.11
CA SER A 20 -19.66 6.24 11.78
C SER A 20 -18.73 6.76 10.68
N LEU A 21 -17.54 7.26 11.04
CA LEU A 21 -16.55 7.65 10.06
C LEU A 21 -16.12 6.41 9.26
N PRO A 22 -16.17 6.45 7.91
CA PRO A 22 -15.81 5.31 7.09
C PRO A 22 -14.34 4.98 7.35
N ARG A 23 -14.08 3.77 7.84
CA ARG A 23 -12.73 3.24 7.99
C ARG A 23 -12.13 3.11 6.59
N GLN A 24 -11.13 3.92 6.25
CA GLN A 24 -10.44 3.81 4.97
C GLN A 24 -9.80 2.42 4.86
N ARG A 25 -10.40 1.55 4.05
CA ARG A 25 -9.80 0.25 3.70
C ARG A 25 -8.63 0.55 2.76
N ARG A 26 -7.40 0.33 3.24
CA ARG A 26 -6.20 0.41 2.42
C ARG A 26 -6.02 -0.93 1.72
N GLN A 27 -5.99 -0.91 0.40
CA GLN A 27 -5.62 -2.07 -0.41
C GLN A 27 -4.12 -2.01 -0.68
N ILE A 28 -3.47 -3.16 -0.55
CA ILE A 28 -2.07 -3.37 -0.91
C ILE A 28 -2.10 -4.46 -1.98
N ASP A 29 -1.66 -4.11 -3.17
CA ASP A 29 -1.52 -5.04 -4.29
C ASP A 29 -0.08 -5.53 -4.30
N LEU A 30 0.10 -6.85 -4.23
CA LEU A 30 1.40 -7.51 -4.24
C LEU A 30 1.45 -8.47 -5.42
N THR A 31 2.43 -8.27 -6.29
CA THR A 31 2.69 -9.11 -7.45
C THR A 31 4.05 -9.77 -7.29
N VAL A 32 4.09 -11.09 -7.42
CA VAL A 32 5.34 -11.86 -7.42
C VAL A 32 5.40 -12.64 -8.72
N SER A 33 6.50 -12.49 -9.46
CA SER A 33 6.79 -13.25 -10.66
C SER A 33 8.17 -13.89 -10.55
N ALA A 34 8.27 -15.10 -11.08
CA ALA A 34 9.52 -15.82 -11.25
C ALA A 34 9.62 -16.24 -12.71
N GLU A 35 10.73 -15.92 -13.36
CA GLU A 35 11.03 -16.29 -14.73
C GLU A 35 12.38 -17.02 -14.75
N HIS A 36 12.46 -18.14 -15.47
CA HIS A 36 13.67 -18.94 -15.59
C HIS A 36 13.98 -19.10 -17.08
N ASP A 37 15.21 -18.75 -17.49
CA ASP A 37 15.69 -18.92 -18.85
C ASP A 37 16.62 -20.14 -18.95
N ASP A 38 16.14 -21.19 -19.62
CA ASP A 38 16.85 -22.45 -19.82
C ASP A 38 18.13 -22.29 -20.68
N LYS A 39 18.28 -21.20 -21.45
CA LYS A 39 19.45 -20.99 -22.32
C LYS A 39 20.66 -20.45 -21.58
N ASP A 40 20.40 -19.55 -20.63
CA ASP A 40 21.42 -18.80 -19.90
C ASP A 40 21.55 -19.26 -18.43
N ASP A 41 20.80 -20.29 -18.02
CA ASP A 41 20.71 -20.82 -16.64
C ASP A 41 20.49 -19.68 -15.63
N GLU A 42 19.57 -18.78 -15.99
CA GLU A 42 19.29 -17.55 -15.26
C GLU A 42 17.89 -17.62 -14.65
N THR A 43 17.78 -17.22 -13.39
CA THR A 43 16.49 -17.08 -12.72
C THR A 43 16.29 -15.64 -12.28
N GLU A 44 15.20 -15.04 -12.76
CA GLU A 44 14.75 -13.71 -12.40
C GLU A 44 13.55 -13.83 -11.45
N LEU A 45 13.67 -13.24 -10.26
CA LEU A 45 12.59 -13.10 -9.29
C LEU A 45 12.22 -11.62 -9.19
N ALA A 46 10.99 -11.27 -9.52
CA ALA A 46 10.49 -9.92 -9.38
C ALA A 46 9.34 -9.86 -8.36
N LEU A 47 9.44 -8.89 -7.46
CA LEU A 47 8.45 -8.56 -6.45
C LEU A 47 8.04 -7.12 -6.65
N GLU A 48 6.75 -6.85 -6.80
CA GLU A 48 6.20 -5.50 -6.87
C GLU A 48 5.09 -5.36 -5.82
N ALA A 49 5.16 -4.29 -5.03
CA ALA A 49 4.17 -3.92 -4.04
C ALA A 49 3.66 -2.52 -4.34
N ILE A 50 2.35 -2.34 -4.41
CA ILE A 50 1.69 -1.04 -4.62
C ILE A 50 0.67 -0.85 -3.50
N ALA A 51 0.69 0.31 -2.86
CA ALA A 51 -0.23 0.65 -1.79
C ALA A 51 -0.79 2.07 -1.95
N GLY A 52 -2.11 2.20 -1.79
CA GLY A 52 -2.74 3.50 -1.62
C GLY A 52 -2.40 4.09 -0.24
N LEU A 53 -1.59 5.14 -0.21
CA LEU A 53 -1.11 5.75 1.04
C LEU A 53 -2.11 6.76 1.61
N TRP A 54 -2.70 7.55 0.71
CA TRP A 54 -3.66 8.57 1.08
C TRP A 54 -4.58 8.93 -0.09
N SER A 55 -5.82 9.31 0.25
CA SER A 55 -6.74 9.94 -0.69
C SER A 55 -7.48 11.09 0.00
N SER A 56 -7.73 12.15 -0.77
CA SER A 56 -8.57 13.26 -0.35
C SER A 56 -10.00 12.78 -0.10
N ALA A 57 -10.73 13.47 0.77
CA ALA A 57 -12.13 13.15 1.08
C ALA A 57 -13.04 13.24 -0.15
N ASP A 58 -12.72 14.14 -1.09
CA ASP A 58 -13.40 14.28 -2.38
C ASP A 58 -12.85 13.36 -3.47
N SER A 59 -11.90 12.48 -3.13
CA SER A 59 -11.21 11.56 -4.04
C SER A 59 -10.50 12.21 -5.24
N ARG A 60 -10.32 13.53 -5.23
CA ARG A 60 -9.64 14.25 -6.30
C ARG A 60 -8.13 14.08 -6.26
N THR A 61 -7.54 14.04 -5.08
CA THR A 61 -6.11 13.82 -4.92
C THR A 61 -5.85 12.44 -4.32
N LYS A 62 -4.91 11.69 -4.91
CA LYS A 62 -4.47 10.39 -4.40
C LYS A 62 -2.95 10.33 -4.38
N ILE A 63 -2.42 9.64 -3.37
CA ILE A 63 -0.99 9.35 -3.22
C ILE A 63 -0.84 7.84 -3.10
N ASP A 64 -0.15 7.26 -4.07
CA ASP A 64 0.18 5.84 -4.12
C ASP A 64 1.68 5.66 -3.94
N GLY A 65 2.08 4.64 -3.20
CA GLY A 65 3.47 4.22 -3.03
C GLY A 65 3.69 2.88 -3.73
N SER A 66 4.84 2.72 -4.37
CA SER A 66 5.25 1.47 -5.00
C SER A 66 6.67 1.09 -4.57
N ALA A 67 6.91 -0.20 -4.43
CA ALA A 67 8.23 -0.77 -4.20
C ALA A 67 8.40 -1.98 -5.13
N SER A 68 9.49 -2.06 -5.87
CA SER A 68 9.82 -3.22 -6.68
C SER A 68 11.22 -3.73 -6.38
N LEU A 69 11.38 -5.03 -6.30
CA LEU A 69 12.66 -5.73 -6.14
C LEU A 69 12.78 -6.75 -7.27
N VAL A 70 13.84 -6.64 -8.06
CA VAL A 70 14.22 -7.65 -9.06
C VAL A 70 15.52 -8.29 -8.60
N HIS A 71 15.51 -9.60 -8.43
CA HIS A 71 16.67 -10.40 -8.08
C HIS A 71 17.01 -11.33 -9.23
N ARG A 72 18.25 -11.25 -9.70
CA ARG A 72 18.77 -12.02 -10.81
C ARG A 72 19.86 -12.94 -10.29
N THR A 73 19.70 -14.24 -10.52
CA THR A 73 20.72 -15.25 -10.20
C THR A 73 21.15 -15.98 -11.46
N GLN A 74 22.45 -16.01 -11.74
CA GLN A 74 23.05 -16.74 -12.85
C GLN A 74 23.81 -17.96 -12.30
N GLY A 75 23.54 -19.16 -12.82
CA GLY A 75 24.14 -20.40 -12.32
C GLY A 75 25.66 -20.50 -12.50
N MET A 76 26.23 -19.75 -13.46
CA MET A 76 27.63 -19.92 -13.89
C MET A 76 28.56 -18.75 -13.55
N GLN A 77 28.03 -17.61 -13.09
CA GLN A 77 28.81 -16.45 -12.64
C GLN A 77 28.36 -16.06 -11.23
N SER A 78 29.29 -16.09 -10.28
CA SER A 78 29.07 -15.85 -8.84
C SER A 78 28.74 -14.38 -8.50
N GLY A 79 27.80 -13.76 -9.21
CA GLY A 79 27.29 -12.42 -8.97
C GLY A 79 25.78 -12.44 -8.92
N SER A 80 25.20 -12.21 -7.74
CA SER A 80 23.78 -11.91 -7.63
C SER A 80 23.56 -10.43 -7.86
N GLU A 81 22.75 -10.08 -8.86
CA GLU A 81 22.32 -8.69 -9.06
C GLU A 81 20.96 -8.47 -8.36
N GLN A 82 20.85 -7.38 -7.62
CA GLN A 82 19.62 -6.96 -6.96
C GLN A 82 19.32 -5.51 -7.36
N ASP A 83 18.19 -5.30 -8.01
CA ASP A 83 17.68 -3.98 -8.35
C ASP A 83 16.46 -3.68 -7.48
N PHE A 84 16.59 -2.68 -6.60
CA PHE A 84 15.52 -2.21 -5.74
C PHE A 84 15.09 -0.82 -6.16
N ARG A 85 13.79 -0.65 -6.38
CA ARG A 85 13.20 0.61 -6.80
C ARG A 85 12.05 0.99 -5.89
N LEU A 86 11.99 2.28 -5.56
CA LEU A 86 10.90 2.89 -4.82
C LEU A 86 10.26 3.98 -5.68
N GLY A 87 8.94 4.03 -5.67
CA GLY A 87 8.15 5.00 -6.40
C GLY A 87 7.09 5.64 -5.52
N VAL A 88 6.81 6.91 -5.80
CA VAL A 88 5.65 7.62 -5.25
C VAL A 88 4.92 8.27 -6.42
N ARG A 89 3.62 8.03 -6.52
CA ARG A 89 2.76 8.63 -7.53
C ARG A 89 1.73 9.52 -6.86
N VAL A 90 1.66 10.76 -7.31
CA VAL A 90 0.63 11.72 -6.89
C VAL A 90 -0.28 11.99 -8.09
N THR A 91 -1.58 11.76 -7.93
CA THR A 91 -2.58 11.95 -8.99
C THR A 91 -3.57 13.03 -8.58
N PHE A 92 -3.86 13.95 -9.50
CA PHE A 92 -4.87 15.00 -9.35
C PHE A 92 -5.96 14.81 -10.41
N ASN A 93 -7.16 14.49 -9.96
CA ASN A 93 -8.37 14.40 -10.78
C ASN A 93 -9.15 15.72 -10.65
N LYS A 94 -9.66 16.21 -11.78
CA LYS A 94 -10.41 17.47 -11.87
C LYS A 94 -11.87 17.30 -11.45
#